data_AF-A0A168BS76-F1
#
_entry.id   AF-A0A168BS76-F1
#
_cell.length_a   1.000
_cell.length_b   1.000
_cell.length_c   1.000
_cell.angle_alpha   90.00
_cell.angle_beta   90.00
_cell.angle_gamma   90.00
#
_symmetry.space_group_name_H-M   'P 1'
#
loop_
_entity.id
_entity.type
_entity.pdbx_description
1 polymer ?
#
loop_
_entity_poly.entity_id
_entity_poly.type
_entity_poly.pdbx_seq_one_letter_code
_entity_poly.pdbx_strand_id
1 'polypeptide(L)'
;MVAIPGGQQDVKVMLKYTQEEMLSRWKSEPKLPDVMSHLFAPYQTGKKPWDESAINLMAGESHLLINAGSPDFSDTTRTTLACALFELTKQPEYIRKLRQELDPFYPGPVMNSQTAKSPTLIFSMASSGKLFACPAQPQSPHENESIYPRASEFIPERWYSSPELVRDNKATVPFSIGPYDCIGKPLSMMNIRVTLARILKRYDLSYAPDRADPQAEFVDMSDHFTLQAGPLYLRLEGRQ
;
A
#
# COMPACT_ATOMS: atom_id res chain seq x y z
N MET A 1 16.78 -6.49 5.79
CA MET A 1 16.44 -5.29 5.00
C MET A 1 17.36 -4.19 5.47
N VAL A 2 18.12 -3.58 4.56
CA VAL A 2 18.98 -2.43 4.88
C VAL A 2 18.05 -1.26 5.16
N ALA A 3 18.16 -0.66 6.34
CA ALA A 3 17.38 0.53 6.69
C ALA A 3 17.83 1.69 5.82
N ILE A 4 16.89 2.49 5.30
CA ILE A 4 17.22 3.66 4.49
C ILE A 4 17.82 4.73 5.43
N PRO A 5 19.08 5.15 5.22
CA PRO A 5 19.70 6.15 6.08
C PRO A 5 18.94 7.48 6.03
N GLY A 6 18.60 8.05 7.19
CA GLY A 6 18.04 9.40 7.26
C GLY A 6 16.57 9.53 6.85
N GLY A 7 15.82 8.43 6.78
CA GLY A 7 14.38 8.35 6.47
C GLY A 7 13.50 9.50 6.99
N GLN A 8 13.79 9.98 8.20
CA GLN A 8 12.98 11.00 8.87
C GLN A 8 13.78 12.08 9.64
N GLN A 9 14.99 11.79 10.12
CA GLN A 9 15.68 12.67 11.08
C GLN A 9 16.64 13.67 10.43
N ASP A 10 17.06 13.44 9.19
CA ASP A 10 17.94 14.37 8.48
C ASP A 10 17.64 14.36 6.98
N VAL A 11 16.75 15.26 6.57
CA VAL A 11 16.39 15.48 5.16
C VAL A 11 17.65 15.70 4.29
N LYS A 12 18.72 16.28 4.84
CA LYS A 12 19.96 16.48 4.08
C LYS A 12 20.67 15.16 3.83
N VAL A 13 20.67 14.24 4.79
CA VAL A 13 21.21 12.88 4.61
C VAL A 13 20.40 12.13 3.56
N MET A 14 19.06 12.20 3.60
CA MET A 14 18.21 11.56 2.60
C MET A 14 18.40 12.15 1.19
N LEU A 15 18.44 13.47 1.06
CA LEU A 15 18.67 14.12 -0.24
C LEU A 15 20.06 13.79 -0.78
N LYS A 16 21.08 13.77 0.07
CA LYS A 16 22.43 13.36 -0.33
C LYS A 16 22.44 11.90 -0.78
N TYR A 17 21.81 11.01 -0.03
CA TYR A 17 21.68 9.60 -0.38
C TYR A 17 21.01 9.42 -1.74
N THR A 18 19.85 10.05 -1.95
CA THR A 18 19.13 9.96 -3.24
C THR A 18 19.93 10.54 -4.39
N GLN A 19 20.67 11.64 -4.20
CA GLN A 19 21.60 12.16 -5.21
C GLN A 19 22.69 11.14 -5.57
N GLU A 20 23.34 10.55 -4.56
CA GLU A 20 24.39 9.55 -4.76
C GLU A 20 23.86 8.32 -5.51
N GLU A 21 22.66 7.85 -5.15
CA GLU A 21 21.99 6.75 -5.84
C GLU A 21 21.63 7.12 -7.29
N MET A 22 21.14 8.34 -7.55
CA MET A 22 20.85 8.78 -8.93
C MET A 22 22.11 8.86 -9.78
N LEU A 23 23.22 9.33 -9.23
CA LEU A 23 24.52 9.36 -9.92
C LEU A 23 25.07 7.95 -10.17
N SER A 24 24.90 7.04 -9.22
CA SER A 24 25.25 5.62 -9.37
C SER A 24 24.40 4.96 -10.46
N ARG A 25 23.10 5.20 -10.43
CA ARG A 25 22.11 4.70 -11.38
C ARG A 25 22.28 5.30 -12.77
N TRP A 26 22.76 6.54 -12.91
CA TRP A 26 23.09 7.14 -14.21
C TRP A 26 24.25 6.40 -14.91
N LYS A 27 25.20 5.88 -14.13
CA LYS A 27 26.36 5.12 -14.64
C LYS A 27 26.02 3.67 -14.98
N SER A 28 24.85 3.17 -14.60
CA SER A 28 24.47 1.77 -14.73
C SER A 28 23.10 1.59 -15.38
N GLU A 29 23.04 0.77 -16.43
CA GLU A 29 21.77 0.43 -17.08
C GLU A 29 21.18 -0.84 -16.45
N PRO A 30 19.91 -0.82 -16.00
CA PRO A 30 19.29 -1.98 -15.38
C PRO A 30 18.92 -2.99 -16.46
N LYS A 31 18.90 -4.27 -16.10
CA LYS A 31 18.47 -5.35 -17.01
C LYS A 31 17.01 -5.20 -17.47
N LEU A 32 16.17 -4.57 -16.63
CA LEU A 32 14.78 -4.27 -16.93
C LEU A 32 14.54 -2.78 -16.68
N PRO A 33 13.81 -2.10 -17.59
CA PRO A 33 13.53 -0.68 -17.41
C PRO A 33 12.65 -0.46 -16.18
N ASP A 34 13.12 0.41 -15.31
CA ASP A 34 12.42 0.91 -14.13
C ASP A 34 11.80 2.30 -14.39
N VAL A 35 11.14 2.86 -13.38
CA VAL A 35 10.57 4.23 -13.46
C VAL A 35 11.66 5.26 -13.79
N MET A 36 12.85 5.13 -13.18
CA MET A 36 13.97 6.05 -13.41
C MET A 36 14.48 6.00 -14.84
N SER A 37 14.42 4.85 -15.51
CA SER A 37 14.79 4.70 -16.93
C SER A 37 13.97 5.65 -17.81
N HIS A 38 12.68 5.79 -17.52
CA HIS A 38 11.80 6.69 -18.25
C HIS A 38 12.05 8.16 -17.91
N LEU A 39 12.35 8.46 -16.63
CA LEU A 39 12.69 9.82 -16.20
C LEU A 39 14.05 10.29 -16.76
N PHE A 40 15.00 9.38 -16.96
CA PHE A 40 16.30 9.67 -17.55
C PHE A 40 16.26 9.80 -19.08
N ALA A 41 15.28 9.20 -19.77
CA ALA A 41 15.23 9.19 -21.23
C ALA A 41 15.34 10.59 -21.89
N PRO A 42 14.70 11.67 -21.41
CA PRO A 42 14.88 13.01 -21.98
C PRO A 42 16.31 13.54 -21.88
N TYR A 43 17.05 13.16 -20.84
CA TYR A 43 18.44 13.56 -20.63
C TYR A 43 19.39 12.74 -21.48
N GLN A 44 19.16 11.43 -21.56
CA GLN A 44 19.94 10.50 -22.39
C GLN A 44 19.78 10.78 -23.90
N THR A 45 18.60 11.24 -24.32
CA THR A 45 18.32 11.61 -25.72
C THR A 45 18.78 13.03 -26.07
N GLY A 46 19.38 13.77 -25.14
CA GLY A 46 19.85 15.13 -25.35
C GLY A 46 18.73 16.19 -25.43
N LYS A 47 17.47 15.84 -25.14
CA LYS A 47 16.34 16.79 -25.10
C LYS A 47 16.43 17.75 -23.91
N LYS A 48 17.12 17.34 -22.85
CA LYS A 48 17.41 18.15 -21.65
C LYS A 48 18.88 18.01 -21.25
N PRO A 49 19.52 19.07 -20.73
CA PRO A 49 20.89 18.98 -20.22
C PRO A 49 20.93 18.15 -18.93
N TRP A 50 21.99 17.33 -18.79
CA TRP A 50 22.28 16.60 -17.55
C TRP A 50 23.25 17.42 -16.69
N ASP A 51 22.70 18.34 -15.89
CA ASP A 51 23.44 19.24 -15.00
C ASP A 51 23.07 19.02 -13.53
N GLU A 52 23.61 19.85 -12.64
CA GLU A 52 23.32 19.79 -11.20
C GLU A 52 21.82 19.96 -10.90
N SER A 53 21.10 20.77 -11.69
CA SER A 53 19.65 20.94 -11.56
C SER A 53 18.91 19.65 -11.90
N ALA A 54 19.31 18.97 -12.97
CA ALA A 54 18.76 17.67 -13.34
C ALA A 54 19.01 16.62 -12.24
N ILE A 55 20.22 16.56 -11.69
CA ILE A 55 20.56 15.64 -10.60
C ILE A 55 19.67 15.90 -9.37
N ASN A 56 19.53 17.16 -8.97
CA ASN A 56 18.69 17.56 -7.85
C ASN A 56 17.21 17.25 -8.08
N LEU A 57 16.72 17.46 -9.30
CA LEU A 57 15.35 17.11 -9.66
C LEU A 57 15.12 15.61 -9.56
N MET A 58 16.03 14.79 -10.10
CA MET A 58 15.92 13.33 -10.06
C MET A 58 16.04 12.78 -8.63
N ALA A 59 16.89 13.38 -7.80
CA ALA A 59 16.95 13.07 -6.37
C ALA A 59 15.62 13.41 -5.68
N GLY A 60 15.02 14.55 -6.02
CA GLY A 60 13.69 14.94 -5.55
C GLY A 60 12.59 13.95 -5.97
N GLU A 61 12.56 13.55 -7.24
CA GLU A 61 11.63 12.52 -7.75
C GLU A 61 11.84 11.18 -7.03
N SER A 62 13.08 10.74 -6.86
CA SER A 62 13.41 9.52 -6.13
C SER A 62 12.97 9.60 -4.67
N HIS A 63 13.23 10.72 -4.00
CA HIS A 63 12.81 10.96 -2.62
C HIS A 63 11.27 10.96 -2.51
N LEU A 64 10.56 11.57 -3.47
CA LEU A 64 9.09 11.56 -3.51
C LEU A 64 8.54 10.15 -3.69
N LEU A 65 9.13 9.35 -4.60
CA LEU A 65 8.73 7.95 -4.81
C LEU A 65 8.99 7.09 -3.56
N ILE A 66 10.12 7.31 -2.88
CA ILE A 66 10.44 6.65 -1.61
C ILE A 66 9.43 7.09 -0.54
N ASN A 67 9.16 8.37 -0.39
CA ASN A 67 8.22 8.84 0.64
C ASN A 67 6.79 8.37 0.37
N ALA A 68 6.38 8.32 -0.90
CA ALA A 68 5.09 7.75 -1.26
C ALA A 68 5.00 6.22 -1.01
N GLY A 69 6.13 5.50 -0.90
CA GLY A 69 6.18 4.02 -0.91
C GLY A 69 6.98 3.29 0.20
N SER A 70 7.67 3.99 1.10
CA SER A 70 8.60 3.43 2.10
C SER A 70 7.98 3.25 3.50
N PRO A 71 8.48 2.36 4.36
CA PRO A 71 7.88 2.09 5.68
C PRO A 71 7.82 3.30 6.63
N ASP A 72 8.63 4.34 6.38
CA ASP A 72 8.75 5.50 7.27
C ASP A 72 7.99 6.74 6.73
N PHE A 73 7.44 6.72 5.51
CA PHE A 73 6.54 7.78 5.02
C PHE A 73 5.41 7.29 4.09
N SER A 74 5.38 5.99 3.74
CA SER A 74 4.20 5.34 3.15
C SER A 74 3.21 5.02 4.24
N ASP A 75 2.34 5.98 4.48
CA ASP A 75 1.17 5.73 5.28
C ASP A 75 0.02 5.17 4.44
N THR A 76 0.15 5.11 3.12
CA THR A 76 -0.95 4.62 2.28
C THR A 76 -0.87 3.12 2.11
N THR A 77 0.24 2.60 1.55
CA THR A 77 0.39 1.17 1.25
C THR A 77 0.63 0.33 2.51
N ARG A 78 1.54 0.75 3.40
CA ARG A 78 1.80 0.06 4.67
C ARG A 78 0.55 0.00 5.55
N THR A 79 -0.10 1.15 5.77
CA THR A 79 -1.32 1.21 6.59
C THR A 79 -2.44 0.42 5.94
N THR A 80 -2.63 0.50 4.62
CA THR A 80 -3.59 -0.36 3.91
C THR A 80 -3.31 -1.85 4.16
N LEU A 81 -2.05 -2.28 4.06
CA LEU A 81 -1.66 -3.66 4.36
C LEU A 81 -1.96 -4.05 5.80
N ALA A 82 -1.60 -3.20 6.77
CA ALA A 82 -1.88 -3.44 8.18
C ALA A 82 -3.39 -3.51 8.47
N CYS A 83 -4.17 -2.57 7.94
CA CYS A 83 -5.62 -2.53 8.04
C CYS A 83 -6.27 -3.77 7.43
N ALA A 84 -5.83 -4.18 6.24
CA ALA A 84 -6.32 -5.39 5.59
C ALA A 84 -6.01 -6.64 6.41
N LEU A 85 -4.79 -6.77 6.94
CA LEU A 85 -4.41 -7.89 7.81
C LEU A 85 -5.23 -7.90 9.10
N PHE A 86 -5.42 -6.73 9.73
CA PHE A 86 -6.23 -6.57 10.93
C PHE A 86 -7.68 -7.01 10.72
N GLU A 87 -8.34 -6.56 9.65
CA GLU A 87 -9.73 -6.97 9.36
C GLU A 87 -9.83 -8.46 9.00
N LEU A 88 -8.83 -9.00 8.31
CA LEU A 88 -8.76 -10.42 7.97
C LEU A 88 -8.58 -11.31 9.20
N THR A 89 -7.78 -10.92 10.19
CA THR A 89 -7.62 -11.71 11.41
C THR A 89 -8.89 -11.75 12.27
N LYS A 90 -9.75 -10.73 12.17
CA LYS A 90 -11.09 -10.74 12.81
C LYS A 90 -12.06 -11.71 12.12
N GLN A 91 -11.82 -12.05 10.85
CA GLN A 91 -12.75 -12.82 10.02
C GLN A 91 -12.03 -13.95 9.25
N PRO A 92 -11.65 -15.05 9.93
CA PRO A 92 -10.89 -16.16 9.33
C PRO A 92 -11.57 -16.83 8.11
N GLU A 93 -12.90 -16.72 8.02
CA GLU A 93 -13.68 -17.16 6.86
C GLU A 93 -13.17 -16.54 5.55
N TYR A 94 -12.84 -15.25 5.56
CA TYR A 94 -12.32 -14.55 4.38
C TYR A 94 -10.90 -14.98 4.03
N ILE A 95 -10.07 -15.28 5.02
CA ILE A 95 -8.74 -15.85 4.78
C ILE A 95 -8.86 -17.17 4.02
N ARG A 96 -9.81 -18.03 4.40
CA ARG A 96 -10.04 -19.30 3.71
C ARG A 96 -10.53 -19.12 2.27
N LYS A 97 -11.53 -18.25 2.05
CA LYS A 97 -12.05 -17.93 0.72
C LYS A 97 -10.94 -17.40 -0.19
N LEU A 98 -10.18 -16.41 0.29
CA LEU A 98 -9.02 -15.85 -0.40
C LEU A 98 -7.99 -16.91 -0.76
N ARG A 99 -7.70 -17.84 0.16
CA ARG A 99 -6.78 -18.94 -0.12
C ARG A 99 -7.28 -19.82 -1.24
N GLN A 100 -8.55 -20.25 -1.20
CA GLN A 100 -9.15 -21.09 -2.24
C GLN A 100 -9.08 -20.45 -3.62
N GLU A 101 -9.34 -19.15 -3.71
CA GLU A 101 -9.25 -18.42 -4.97
C GLU A 101 -7.81 -18.22 -5.46
N LEU A 102 -6.86 -18.08 -4.55
CA LEU A 102 -5.45 -17.92 -4.88
C LEU A 102 -4.77 -19.25 -5.20
N ASP A 103 -5.31 -20.41 -4.78
CA ASP A 103 -4.71 -21.74 -4.98
C ASP A 103 -4.43 -22.04 -6.46
N PRO A 104 -5.36 -21.80 -7.41
CA PRO A 104 -5.12 -22.04 -8.84
C PRO A 104 -3.96 -21.21 -9.43
N PHE A 105 -3.70 -20.03 -8.86
CA PHE A 105 -2.70 -19.09 -9.38
C PHE A 105 -1.32 -19.26 -8.71
N TYR A 106 -1.18 -20.24 -7.81
CA TYR A 106 0.00 -20.41 -6.96
C TYR A 106 0.55 -21.85 -6.98
N PRO A 107 1.05 -22.36 -8.13
CA PRO A 107 1.62 -23.71 -8.20
C PRO A 107 3.00 -23.85 -7.53
N GLY A 108 3.54 -22.81 -6.88
CA GLY A 108 4.86 -22.82 -6.25
C GLY A 108 5.31 -21.47 -5.65
N PRO A 109 6.59 -21.31 -5.23
CA PRO A 109 7.08 -20.12 -4.52
C PRO A 109 7.16 -18.84 -5.36
N VAL A 110 6.97 -18.94 -6.68
CA VAL A 110 7.03 -17.84 -7.64
C VAL A 110 5.61 -17.50 -8.09
N MET A 111 5.20 -16.26 -7.85
CA MET A 111 3.88 -15.76 -8.22
C MET A 111 3.88 -15.32 -9.67
N ASN A 112 2.86 -15.70 -10.45
CA ASN A 112 2.75 -15.29 -11.84
C ASN A 112 2.02 -13.94 -11.96
N SER A 113 2.14 -13.28 -13.10
CA SER A 113 1.49 -11.98 -13.38
C SER A 113 -0.05 -12.05 -13.39
N GLN A 114 -0.62 -13.26 -13.40
CA GLN A 114 -2.08 -13.47 -13.37
C GLN A 114 -2.66 -13.38 -11.96
N THR A 115 -1.86 -13.65 -10.90
CA THR A 115 -2.28 -13.49 -9.50
C THR A 115 -2.70 -12.04 -9.18
N ALA A 116 -2.15 -11.06 -9.89
CA ALA A 116 -2.48 -9.63 -9.73
C ALA A 116 -3.89 -9.25 -10.25
N LYS A 117 -4.59 -10.15 -10.96
CA LYS A 117 -5.91 -9.91 -11.56
C LYS A 117 -7.08 -10.52 -10.78
N SER A 118 -6.84 -11.16 -9.63
CA SER A 118 -7.93 -11.74 -8.83
C SER A 118 -8.92 -10.65 -8.35
N PRO A 119 -10.25 -10.86 -8.46
CA PRO A 119 -11.28 -9.91 -8.01
C PRO A 119 -11.18 -9.56 -6.52
N THR A 120 -10.76 -10.51 -5.69
CA THR A 120 -10.73 -10.41 -4.22
C THR A 120 -9.52 -9.64 -3.70
N LEU A 121 -8.78 -9.03 -4.63
CA LEU A 121 -7.67 -8.13 -4.41
C LEU A 121 -8.02 -6.67 -4.78
N ILE A 122 -9.23 -6.41 -5.30
CA ILE A 122 -9.89 -5.09 -5.33
C ILE A 122 -10.35 -4.68 -3.91
N PHE A 123 -10.60 -5.71 -3.10
CA PHE A 123 -10.97 -5.71 -1.69
C PHE A 123 -10.01 -4.97 -0.73
N SER A 124 -8.71 -4.96 -0.99
CA SER A 124 -7.72 -4.40 -0.05
C SER A 124 -7.88 -2.91 0.19
N MET A 125 -8.55 -2.19 -0.71
CA MET A 125 -8.85 -0.76 -0.56
C MET A 125 -10.07 -0.50 0.32
N ALA A 126 -11.01 -1.46 0.39
CA ALA A 126 -12.21 -1.35 1.21
C ALA A 126 -11.88 -1.38 2.71
N SER A 127 -10.84 -2.15 3.09
CA SER A 127 -10.27 -2.17 4.44
C SER A 127 -9.71 -0.81 4.84
N SER A 128 -9.08 -0.11 3.89
CA SER A 128 -8.52 1.23 4.11
C SER A 128 -9.63 2.27 4.27
N GLY A 129 -10.71 2.19 3.48
CA GLY A 129 -11.85 3.12 3.60
C GLY A 129 -12.47 3.15 5.00
N LYS A 130 -12.43 2.02 5.74
CA LYS A 130 -12.91 1.89 7.12
C LYS A 130 -11.95 2.48 8.16
N LEU A 131 -10.63 2.42 7.94
CA LEU A 131 -9.61 2.93 8.88
C LEU A 131 -9.13 4.35 8.57
N PHE A 132 -9.36 4.86 7.35
CA PHE A 132 -9.18 6.29 7.04
C PHE A 132 -10.27 7.18 7.67
N ALA A 133 -11.25 6.58 8.34
CA ALA A 133 -12.13 7.29 9.25
C ALA A 133 -11.37 7.63 10.54
N CYS A 134 -10.66 8.75 10.53
CA CYS A 134 -10.23 9.39 11.76
C CYS A 134 -11.49 9.73 12.59
N PRO A 135 -11.56 9.40 13.88
CA PRO A 135 -12.59 9.92 14.77
C PRO A 135 -12.66 11.46 14.78
N ALA A 136 -11.58 12.14 14.39
CA ALA A 136 -11.50 13.59 14.24
C ALA A 136 -11.93 14.12 12.85
N GLN A 137 -12.28 13.25 11.90
CA GLN A 137 -12.81 13.60 10.56
C GLN A 137 -14.24 13.04 10.42
N PRO A 138 -15.25 13.65 11.07
CA PRO A 138 -16.64 13.14 11.13
C PRO A 138 -17.40 13.16 9.79
N GLN A 139 -16.72 13.30 8.65
CA GLN A 139 -17.32 13.48 7.33
C GLN A 139 -16.62 12.68 6.22
N SER A 140 -15.97 11.56 6.54
CA SER A 140 -15.50 10.64 5.50
C SER A 140 -16.70 10.08 4.72
N PRO A 141 -16.76 10.20 3.38
CA PRO A 141 -17.84 9.60 2.58
C PRO A 141 -17.97 8.09 2.83
N HIS A 142 -16.88 7.43 3.21
CA HIS A 142 -16.81 5.99 3.47
C HIS A 142 -17.58 5.54 4.72
N GLU A 143 -17.87 6.45 5.66
CA GLU A 143 -18.71 6.17 6.84
C GLU A 143 -20.17 6.59 6.65
N ASN A 144 -20.50 7.18 5.50
CA ASN A 144 -21.83 7.69 5.25
C ASN A 144 -22.81 6.54 4.92
N GLU A 145 -23.65 6.19 5.89
CA GLU A 145 -24.74 5.21 5.77
C GLU A 145 -25.71 5.47 4.59
N SER A 146 -25.83 6.73 4.15
CA SER A 146 -26.64 7.05 2.97
C SER A 146 -26.00 6.59 1.67
N ILE A 147 -24.67 6.45 1.64
CA ILE A 147 -23.86 6.01 0.49
C ILE A 147 -23.54 4.51 0.61
N TYR A 148 -23.10 4.06 1.78
CA TYR A 148 -22.72 2.68 2.09
C TYR A 148 -23.57 2.16 3.25
N PRO A 149 -24.70 1.46 3.02
CA PRO A 149 -25.53 0.95 4.12
C PRO A 149 -24.77 -0.05 4.99
N ARG A 150 -24.72 0.09 6.32
CA ARG A 150 -23.81 -0.61 7.26
C ARG A 150 -22.34 -0.20 7.06
N ALA A 151 -22.07 1.09 6.92
CA ALA A 151 -20.77 1.65 6.55
C ALA A 151 -19.64 1.25 7.51
N SER A 152 -19.97 1.13 8.80
CA SER A 152 -19.04 0.72 9.85
C SER A 152 -18.65 -0.76 9.81
N GLU A 153 -19.40 -1.58 9.07
CA GLU A 153 -19.16 -3.01 8.97
C GLU A 153 -18.23 -3.34 7.79
N PHE A 154 -17.24 -4.20 8.06
CA PHE A 154 -16.33 -4.68 7.03
C PHE A 154 -17.00 -5.77 6.20
N ILE A 155 -17.52 -5.38 5.03
CA ILE A 155 -18.27 -6.24 4.11
C ILE A 155 -17.57 -6.23 2.74
N PRO A 156 -16.68 -7.19 2.46
CA PRO A 156 -16.01 -7.36 1.17
C PRO A 156 -16.98 -7.44 -0.02
N GLU A 157 -18.11 -8.11 0.19
CA GLU A 157 -19.15 -8.46 -0.80
C GLU A 157 -19.70 -7.25 -1.54
N ARG A 158 -19.65 -6.06 -0.93
CA ARG A 158 -20.08 -4.78 -1.54
C ARG A 158 -19.50 -4.53 -2.92
N TRP A 159 -18.29 -5.02 -3.16
CA TRP A 159 -17.51 -4.70 -4.35
C TRP A 159 -17.60 -5.75 -5.46
N TYR A 160 -18.23 -6.91 -5.20
CA TYR A 160 -18.27 -8.00 -6.18
C TYR A 160 -19.59 -8.76 -6.25
N SER A 161 -20.26 -9.04 -5.13
CA SER A 161 -21.50 -9.85 -5.10
C SER A 161 -22.73 -9.10 -4.64
N SER A 162 -22.56 -7.95 -3.99
CA SER A 162 -23.63 -7.15 -3.39
C SER A 162 -23.52 -5.67 -3.78
N PRO A 163 -23.60 -5.32 -5.08
CA PRO A 163 -23.47 -3.94 -5.55
C PRO A 163 -24.56 -2.99 -4.99
N GLU A 164 -25.71 -3.51 -4.55
CA GLU A 164 -26.78 -2.76 -3.89
C GLU A 164 -26.34 -2.09 -2.58
N LEU A 165 -25.26 -2.59 -1.98
CA LEU A 165 -24.64 -2.04 -0.78
C LEU A 165 -23.68 -0.86 -1.07
N VAL A 166 -23.62 -0.39 -2.32
CA VAL A 166 -22.91 0.80 -2.76
C VAL A 166 -23.89 1.68 -3.55
N ARG A 167 -24.53 2.63 -2.87
CA ARG A 167 -25.56 3.49 -3.49
C ARG A 167 -24.96 4.54 -4.41
N ASP A 168 -23.78 5.05 -4.09
CA ASP A 168 -23.01 5.95 -4.95
C ASP A 168 -21.54 5.53 -5.01
N ASN A 169 -21.18 4.81 -6.08
CA ASN A 169 -19.81 4.38 -6.32
C ASN A 169 -18.86 5.54 -6.65
N LYS A 170 -19.38 6.70 -7.08
CA LYS A 170 -18.53 7.87 -7.37
C LYS A 170 -17.93 8.50 -6.12
N ALA A 171 -18.51 8.20 -4.95
CA ALA A 171 -17.97 8.61 -3.66
C ALA A 171 -16.72 7.79 -3.26
N THR A 172 -16.40 6.71 -3.95
CA THR A 172 -15.20 5.90 -3.69
C THR A 172 -14.01 6.49 -4.43
N VAL A 173 -13.26 7.39 -3.78
CA VAL A 173 -12.08 8.05 -4.37
C VAL A 173 -10.78 7.87 -3.56
N PRO A 174 -10.39 6.63 -3.18
CA PRO A 174 -9.21 6.35 -2.35
C PRO A 174 -7.86 6.64 -3.02
N PHE A 175 -7.87 6.92 -4.33
CA PHE A 175 -6.69 7.36 -5.08
C PHE A 175 -6.85 8.80 -5.61
N SER A 176 -7.81 9.56 -5.07
CA SER A 176 -8.26 10.84 -5.62
C SER A 176 -8.80 10.69 -7.05
N ILE A 177 -9.19 11.82 -7.67
CA ILE A 177 -9.65 11.89 -9.06
C ILE A 177 -9.21 13.22 -9.69
N GLY A 178 -9.20 13.28 -11.02
CA GLY A 178 -8.89 14.52 -11.75
C GLY A 178 -7.38 14.81 -11.79
N PRO A 179 -6.96 16.10 -11.80
CA PRO A 179 -5.54 16.48 -11.90
C PRO A 179 -4.64 15.94 -10.77
N TYR A 180 -5.25 15.52 -9.66
CA TYR A 180 -4.57 14.98 -8.48
C TYR A 180 -4.80 13.46 -8.31
N ASP A 181 -5.24 12.74 -9.36
CA ASP A 181 -5.31 11.28 -9.35
C ASP A 181 -3.94 10.67 -9.05
N CYS A 182 -3.91 9.62 -8.23
CA CYS A 182 -2.69 9.01 -7.77
C CYS A 182 -1.99 8.25 -8.91
N ILE A 183 -0.89 8.83 -9.40
CA ILE A 183 -0.03 8.18 -10.40
C ILE A 183 0.53 6.82 -9.92
N GLY A 184 0.67 6.65 -8.60
CA GLY A 184 1.16 5.42 -7.96
C GLY A 184 0.13 4.30 -7.84
N LYS A 185 -1.13 4.53 -8.22
CA LYS A 185 -2.23 3.56 -8.06
C LYS A 185 -1.91 2.15 -8.60
N PRO A 186 -1.40 1.96 -9.84
CA PRO A 186 -1.10 0.62 -10.34
C PRO A 186 -0.03 -0.11 -9.52
N LEU A 187 1.02 0.62 -9.13
CA LEU A 187 2.13 0.08 -8.33
C LEU A 187 1.69 -0.28 -6.91
N SER A 188 0.94 0.62 -6.26
CA SER A 188 0.39 0.40 -4.92
C SER A 188 -0.51 -0.84 -4.91
N MET A 189 -1.45 -0.95 -5.87
CA MET A 189 -2.32 -2.11 -5.99
C MET A 189 -1.49 -3.38 -6.19
N MET A 190 -0.50 -3.38 -7.07
CA MET A 190 0.35 -4.56 -7.26
C MET A 190 1.06 -4.96 -5.96
N ASN A 191 1.69 -4.01 -5.25
CA ASN A 191 2.42 -4.27 -4.01
C ASN A 191 1.53 -4.83 -2.91
N ILE A 192 0.35 -4.22 -2.69
CA ILE A 192 -0.61 -4.67 -1.68
C ILE A 192 -1.06 -6.10 -1.99
N ARG A 193 -1.45 -6.34 -3.23
CA ARG A 193 -1.98 -7.63 -3.69
C ARG A 193 -0.99 -8.77 -3.57
N VAL A 194 0.22 -8.55 -4.09
CA VAL A 194 1.32 -9.52 -4.05
C VAL A 194 1.72 -9.80 -2.61
N THR A 195 1.83 -8.76 -1.78
CA THR A 195 2.25 -8.91 -0.39
C THR A 195 1.23 -9.69 0.44
N LEU A 196 -0.06 -9.32 0.38
CA LEU A 196 -1.13 -10.05 1.06
C LEU A 196 -1.21 -11.50 0.59
N ALA A 197 -1.17 -11.74 -0.72
CA ALA A 197 -1.23 -13.10 -1.25
C ALA A 197 -0.08 -13.97 -0.72
N ARG A 198 1.15 -13.44 -0.66
CA ARG A 198 2.31 -14.19 -0.12
C ARG A 198 2.15 -14.51 1.36
N ILE A 199 1.68 -13.53 2.15
CA ILE A 199 1.47 -13.71 3.59
C ILE A 199 0.41 -14.79 3.82
N LEU A 200 -0.77 -14.65 3.22
CA LEU A 200 -1.90 -15.56 3.41
C LEU A 200 -1.63 -16.98 2.93
N LYS A 201 -0.75 -17.16 1.93
CA LYS A 201 -0.35 -18.49 1.46
C LYS A 201 0.65 -19.17 2.38
N ARG A 202 1.63 -18.42 2.88
CA ARG A 202 2.76 -18.98 3.64
C ARG A 202 2.47 -19.12 5.12
N TYR A 203 1.54 -18.32 5.65
CA TYR A 203 1.32 -18.24 7.09
C TYR A 203 -0.14 -18.34 7.47
N ASP A 204 -0.39 -18.99 8.60
CA ASP A 204 -1.59 -18.83 9.41
C ASP A 204 -1.42 -17.63 10.34
N LEU A 205 -2.44 -16.77 10.37
CA LEU A 205 -2.41 -15.48 11.06
C LEU A 205 -3.27 -15.55 12.32
N SER A 206 -2.72 -15.09 13.43
CA SER A 206 -3.47 -14.85 14.68
C SER A 206 -2.92 -13.61 15.39
N TYR A 207 -3.69 -13.08 16.34
CA TYR A 207 -3.16 -12.03 17.20
C TYR A 207 -2.02 -12.55 18.09
N ALA A 208 -1.06 -11.66 18.37
CA ALA A 208 0.03 -11.95 19.28
C ALA A 208 -0.52 -12.22 20.70
N PRO A 209 -0.29 -13.40 21.29
CA PRO A 209 -0.92 -13.83 22.54
C PRO A 209 -0.35 -13.14 23.78
N ASP A 210 0.82 -12.52 23.65
CA ASP A 210 1.59 -11.82 24.67
C ASP A 210 1.15 -10.36 24.86
N ARG A 211 0.19 -9.88 24.07
CA ARG A 211 -0.38 -8.54 24.17
C ARG A 211 -1.75 -8.60 24.83
N ALA A 212 -2.02 -7.64 25.72
CA ALA A 212 -3.27 -7.59 26.48
C ALA A 212 -4.48 -7.25 25.59
N ASP A 213 -4.32 -6.31 24.66
CA ASP A 213 -5.34 -5.96 23.67
C ASP A 213 -4.71 -5.44 22.36
N PRO A 214 -4.26 -6.36 21.47
CA PRO A 214 -3.65 -5.99 20.20
C PRO A 214 -4.62 -5.28 19.24
N GLN A 215 -5.93 -5.27 19.53
CA GLN A 215 -6.89 -4.50 18.73
C GLN A 215 -6.95 -3.05 19.20
N ALA A 216 -7.05 -2.82 20.50
CA ALA A 216 -7.02 -1.47 21.08
C ALA A 216 -5.71 -0.74 20.72
N GLU A 217 -4.57 -1.45 20.76
CA GLU A 217 -3.28 -0.88 20.38
C GLU A 217 -3.19 -0.49 18.90
N PHE A 218 -3.88 -1.20 18.00
CA PHE A 218 -3.86 -0.90 16.56
C PHE A 218 -4.74 0.31 16.22
N VAL A 219 -5.89 0.44 16.90
CA VAL A 219 -6.83 1.55 16.68
C VAL A 219 -6.42 2.84 17.40
N ASP A 220 -5.39 2.78 18.26
CA ASP A 220 -4.74 3.97 18.81
C ASP A 220 -3.96 4.68 17.70
N MET A 221 -4.61 5.65 17.07
CA MET A 221 -4.12 6.33 15.88
C MET A 221 -3.42 7.64 16.23
N SER A 222 -2.31 7.91 15.55
CA SER A 222 -1.63 9.20 15.59
C SER A 222 -1.87 9.97 14.29
N ASP A 223 -2.16 11.27 14.44
CA ASP A 223 -2.42 12.16 13.30
C ASP A 223 -1.10 12.66 12.70
N HIS A 224 -0.88 12.37 11.41
CA HIS A 224 0.24 12.85 10.60
C HIS A 224 -0.32 13.42 9.27
N PHE A 225 0.50 13.55 8.21
CA PHE A 225 0.00 13.90 6.85
C PHE A 225 -1.09 12.92 6.34
N THR A 226 -1.18 11.76 6.98
CA THR A 226 -2.08 10.63 6.79
C THR A 226 -2.27 9.97 8.16
N LEU A 227 -3.24 9.07 8.30
CA LEU A 227 -3.50 8.39 9.57
C LEU A 227 -2.53 7.23 9.79
N GLN A 228 -1.72 7.33 10.84
CA GLN A 228 -0.84 6.25 11.24
C GLN A 228 -1.52 5.45 12.36
N ALA A 229 -2.03 4.26 11.99
CA ALA A 229 -2.47 3.26 12.94
C ALA A 229 -1.33 2.84 13.87
N GLY A 230 -1.69 2.48 15.11
CA GLY A 230 -0.77 1.94 16.08
C GLY A 230 -0.15 0.61 15.63
N PRO A 231 0.80 0.07 16.39
CA PRO A 231 1.48 -1.17 16.02
C PRO A 231 0.51 -2.36 15.99
N LEU A 232 0.47 -3.08 14.86
CA LEU A 232 -0.29 -4.32 14.73
C LEU A 232 0.60 -5.53 15.07
N TYR A 233 0.35 -6.15 16.22
CA TYR A 233 1.07 -7.36 16.65
C TYR A 233 0.35 -8.63 16.21
N LEU A 234 0.94 -9.32 15.22
CA LEU A 234 0.45 -10.60 14.70
C LEU A 234 1.47 -11.70 14.96
N ARG A 235 0.95 -12.90 15.20
CA ARG A 235 1.71 -14.15 15.14
C ARG A 235 1.50 -14.79 13.78
N LEU A 236 2.60 -15.12 13.12
CA LEU A 236 2.64 -15.77 11.81
C LEU A 236 3.21 -17.18 11.99
N GLU A 237 2.37 -18.20 11.84
CA GLU A 237 2.80 -19.60 11.90
C GLU A 237 2.97 -20.15 10.49
N GLY A 238 4.09 -20.82 10.22
CA GLY A 238 4.37 -21.37 8.90
C GLY A 238 3.36 -22.45 8.53
N ARG A 239 2.71 -22.29 7.38
CA ARG A 239 1.75 -23.25 6.84
C ARG A 239 2.49 -24.39 6.15
N GLN A 240 2.18 -25.63 6.51
CA GLN A 240 2.70 -26.85 5.86
C GLN A 240 2.01 -27.10 4.52
#